data_AF-A0A1A8RK72-F1
#
_entry.id   AF-A0A1A8RK72-F1
#
_cell.length_a   1.000
_cell.length_b   1.000
_cell.length_c   1.000
_cell.angle_alpha   90.00
_cell.angle_beta   90.00
_cell.angle_gamma   90.00
#
_symmetry.space_group_name_H-M   'P 1'
#
loop_
_entity.id
_entity.type
_entity.pdbx_description
1 polymer ?
#
loop_
_entity_poly.entity_id
_entity_poly.type
_entity_poly.pdbx_seq_one_letter_code
_entity_poly.pdbx_strand_id
1 'polypeptide(L)'
;NVKRGLLIFSGVLTWVSGLATLASVSVVAYTTVVEFWDEGFPDVMPRWEYGEAMFSGWIGGFGLVIGGTLFFVAVCMGDYDLQTSSEPNSPQVKHRSKHYLKTEVL
;
A
#
# COMPACT_ATOMS: atom_id res chain seq x y z
N ASN A 1 23.33 -7.23 -2.30
CA ASN A 1 22.99 -5.85 -2.74
C ASN A 1 21.90 -5.83 -3.81
N VAL A 2 22.05 -6.56 -4.93
CA VAL A 2 21.05 -6.55 -6.03
C VAL A 2 19.65 -6.98 -5.59
N LYS A 3 19.53 -8.07 -4.83
CA LYS A 3 18.24 -8.59 -4.31
C LYS A 3 17.42 -7.52 -3.57
N ARG A 4 18.05 -6.74 -2.70
CA ARG A 4 17.39 -5.68 -1.93
C ARG A 4 16.99 -4.50 -2.81
N GLY A 5 17.84 -4.12 -3.76
CA GLY A 5 17.49 -3.12 -4.76
C GLY A 5 16.27 -3.52 -5.57
N LEU A 6 16.18 -4.80 -5.96
CA LEU A 6 15.03 -5.33 -6.70
C LEU A 6 13.73 -5.27 -5.89
N LEU A 7 13.77 -5.60 -4.60
CA LEU A 7 12.61 -5.52 -3.69
C LEU A 7 12.13 -4.07 -3.50
N ILE A 8 13.06 -3.12 -3.31
CA ILE A 8 12.69 -1.70 -3.18
C ILE A 8 12.09 -1.20 -4.50
N PHE A 9 12.72 -1.54 -5.62
CA PHE A 9 12.25 -1.15 -6.94
C PHE A 9 10.85 -1.71 -7.25
N SER A 10 10.60 -2.98 -6.94
CA SER A 10 9.27 -3.59 -7.12
C SER A 10 8.22 -2.93 -6.22
N GLY A 11 8.56 -2.58 -4.98
CA GLY A 11 7.67 -1.84 -4.08
C GLY A 11 7.27 -0.47 -4.64
N VAL A 12 8.26 0.31 -5.11
CA VAL A 12 8.04 1.64 -5.71
C VAL A 12 7.19 1.53 -6.98
N LEU A 13 7.52 0.59 -7.88
CA LEU A 13 6.74 0.37 -9.10
C LEU A 13 5.30 -0.03 -8.80
N THR A 14 5.07 -0.85 -7.76
CA THR A 14 3.73 -1.27 -7.33
C THR A 14 2.92 -0.07 -6.84
N TRP A 15 3.54 0.82 -6.05
CA TRP A 15 2.93 2.08 -5.61
C TRP A 15 2.57 3.00 -6.76
N VAL A 16 3.53 3.24 -7.67
CA VAL A 16 3.31 4.10 -8.85
C VAL A 16 2.18 3.54 -9.71
N SER A 17 2.17 2.22 -9.94
CA SER A 17 1.11 1.57 -10.69
C SER A 17 -0.26 1.72 -10.01
N GLY A 18 -0.35 1.51 -8.68
CA GLY A 18 -1.60 1.66 -7.94
C GLY A 18 -2.15 3.08 -8.00
N LEU A 19 -1.29 4.09 -7.80
CA LEU A 19 -1.67 5.50 -7.86
C LEU A 19 -2.08 5.92 -9.28
N ALA A 20 -1.35 5.46 -10.31
CA ALA A 20 -1.68 5.76 -11.70
C ALA A 20 -3.05 5.16 -12.08
N THR A 21 -3.34 3.93 -11.67
CA THR A 21 -4.64 3.29 -11.89
C THR A 21 -5.75 4.05 -11.18
N LEU A 22 -5.58 4.37 -9.89
CA LEU A 22 -6.57 5.14 -9.14
C LEU A 22 -6.82 6.51 -9.77
N ALA A 23 -5.76 7.26 -10.11
CA ALA A 23 -5.89 8.56 -10.76
C ALA A 23 -6.62 8.47 -12.10
N SER A 24 -6.26 7.50 -12.96
CA SER A 24 -6.92 7.31 -14.26
C SER A 24 -8.40 7.05 -14.10
N VAL A 25 -8.78 6.14 -13.20
CA VAL A 25 -10.19 5.79 -13.02
C VAL A 25 -10.93 6.93 -12.32
N SER A 26 -10.33 7.62 -11.34
CA SER A 26 -10.93 8.80 -10.71
C SER A 26 -11.18 9.95 -11.69
N VAL A 27 -10.27 10.19 -12.65
CA VAL A 27 -10.49 11.19 -13.71
C VAL A 27 -11.69 10.82 -14.57
N VAL A 28 -11.81 9.54 -14.98
CA VAL A 28 -12.96 9.08 -15.78
C VAL A 28 -14.27 9.22 -15.01
N ALA A 29 -14.30 8.94 -13.70
CA ALA A 29 -15.49 9.20 -12.87
C ALA A 29 -15.81 10.69 -12.81
N TYR A 30 -14.80 11.53 -12.66
CA TYR A 30 -15.01 12.95 -12.58
C TYR A 30 -15.61 13.50 -13.88
N THR A 31 -15.05 13.12 -15.03
CA THR A 31 -15.55 13.59 -16.33
C THR A 31 -16.98 13.14 -16.59
N THR A 32 -17.35 11.91 -16.23
CA THR A 32 -18.73 11.44 -16.41
C THR A 32 -19.72 12.16 -15.50
N VAL A 33 -19.34 12.49 -14.26
CA VAL A 33 -20.19 13.29 -13.35
C VAL A 33 -20.35 14.71 -13.87
N VAL A 34 -19.28 15.32 -14.37
CA VAL A 34 -19.32 16.68 -14.92
C VAL A 34 -20.19 16.73 -16.17
N GLU A 35 -20.00 15.80 -17.11
CA GLU A 35 -20.82 15.71 -18.32
C GLU A 35 -22.30 15.44 -17.99
N PHE A 36 -22.58 14.65 -16.95
CA PHE A 36 -23.96 14.40 -16.52
C PHE A 36 -24.69 15.65 -16.02
N TRP A 37 -23.96 16.59 -15.41
CA TRP A 37 -24.54 17.81 -14.83
C TRP A 37 -24.52 19.00 -15.80
N ASP A 38 -23.99 18.84 -17.00
CA ASP A 38 -23.92 19.93 -17.97
C ASP A 38 -25.28 20.12 -18.69
N GLU A 39 -25.89 21.30 -18.52
CA GLU A 39 -27.27 21.60 -18.98
C GLU A 39 -27.41 21.67 -20.52
N GLY A 40 -26.31 21.54 -21.26
CA GLY A 40 -26.25 21.66 -22.73
C GLY A 40 -26.48 20.37 -23.52
N PHE A 41 -26.74 19.22 -22.88
CA PHE A 41 -26.79 17.91 -23.55
C PHE A 41 -28.17 17.55 -24.11
N PRO A 42 -28.26 16.92 -25.31
CA PRO A 42 -29.52 16.54 -25.94
C PRO A 42 -30.26 15.43 -25.17
N ASP A 43 -31.59 15.44 -25.28
CA ASP A 43 -32.61 14.61 -24.58
C ASP A 43 -32.42 13.08 -24.65
N VAL A 44 -31.44 12.62 -25.44
CA VAL A 44 -31.05 11.21 -25.57
C VAL A 44 -29.61 11.06 -25.09
N MET A 45 -29.44 11.03 -23.77
CA MET A 45 -28.14 10.79 -23.15
C MET A 45 -27.64 9.40 -23.58
N PRO A 46 -26.42 9.23 -24.12
CA PRO A 46 -25.81 7.91 -24.20
C PRO A 46 -25.79 7.33 -22.79
N ARG A 47 -26.40 6.17 -22.60
CA ARG A 47 -26.59 5.54 -21.30
C ARG A 47 -25.22 5.13 -20.72
N TRP A 48 -24.55 6.05 -20.05
CA TRP A 48 -23.31 5.81 -19.34
C TRP A 48 -23.62 4.98 -18.09
N GLU A 49 -23.62 3.66 -18.24
CA GLU A 49 -23.55 2.75 -17.10
C GLU A 49 -22.07 2.72 -16.67
N TYR A 50 -21.78 3.09 -15.42
CA TYR A 50 -20.46 2.89 -14.83
C TYR A 50 -20.10 1.42 -14.98
N GLY A 51 -19.30 1.11 -16.00
CA GLY A 51 -19.01 -0.28 -16.36
C GLY A 51 -18.29 -0.98 -15.22
N GLU A 52 -18.45 -2.31 -15.10
CA GLU A 52 -17.71 -3.13 -14.14
C GLU A 52 -16.18 -2.92 -14.19
N ALA A 53 -15.67 -2.47 -15.33
CA ALA A 53 -14.26 -2.07 -15.52
C ALA A 53 -13.83 -0.94 -14.55
N MET A 54 -14.73 -0.03 -14.22
CA MET A 54 -14.49 1.11 -13.35
C MET A 54 -14.31 0.66 -11.89
N PHE A 55 -15.23 -0.18 -11.42
CA PHE A 55 -15.17 -0.80 -10.10
C PHE A 55 -13.94 -1.71 -9.94
N SER A 56 -13.68 -2.57 -10.94
CA SER A 56 -12.49 -3.43 -10.92
C SER A 56 -11.18 -2.62 -10.99
N GLY A 57 -11.16 -1.48 -11.68
CA GLY A 57 -10.04 -0.54 -11.68
C GLY A 57 -9.78 0.08 -10.31
N TRP A 58 -10.82 0.50 -9.58
CA TRP A 58 -10.67 0.98 -8.20
C TRP A 58 -10.18 -0.12 -7.26
N ILE A 59 -10.83 -1.29 -7.28
CA ILE A 59 -10.43 -2.42 -6.42
C ILE A 59 -8.99 -2.86 -6.71
N GLY A 60 -8.61 -2.94 -7.99
CA GLY A 60 -7.25 -3.24 -8.41
C GLY A 60 -6.25 -2.17 -7.93
N GLY A 61 -6.58 -0.89 -8.13
CA GLY A 61 -5.76 0.24 -7.69
C GLY A 61 -5.55 0.28 -6.17
N PHE A 62 -6.61 0.13 -5.38
CA PHE A 62 -6.51 0.03 -3.92
C PHE A 62 -5.74 -1.22 -3.48
N GLY A 63 -5.97 -2.36 -4.14
CA GLY A 63 -5.23 -3.59 -3.88
C GLY A 63 -3.72 -3.42 -4.12
N LEU A 64 -3.32 -2.74 -5.19
CA LEU A 64 -1.92 -2.40 -5.49
C LEU A 64 -1.31 -1.49 -4.41
N VAL A 65 -2.03 -0.46 -3.96
CA VAL A 65 -1.52 0.46 -2.92
C VAL A 65 -1.37 -0.26 -1.57
N ILE A 66 -2.38 -1.03 -1.16
CA ILE A 66 -2.34 -1.79 0.10
C ILE A 66 -1.25 -2.86 0.03
N GLY A 67 -1.23 -3.66 -1.05
CA GLY A 67 -0.23 -4.71 -1.26
C GLY A 67 1.19 -4.16 -1.32
N GLY A 68 1.40 -3.05 -2.03
CA GLY A 68 2.68 -2.36 -2.09
C GLY A 68 3.13 -1.82 -0.73
N THR A 69 2.21 -1.28 0.08
CA THR A 69 2.48 -0.81 1.44
C THR A 69 2.87 -1.97 2.37
N LEU A 70 2.09 -3.05 2.37
CA LEU A 70 2.39 -4.25 3.18
C LEU A 70 3.72 -4.88 2.79
N PHE A 71 3.99 -4.98 1.48
CA PHE A 71 5.26 -5.49 0.97
C PHE A 71 6.44 -4.61 1.41
N PHE A 72 6.29 -3.29 1.32
CA PHE A 72 7.32 -2.36 1.79
C PHE A 72 7.58 -2.51 3.29
N VAL A 73 6.53 -2.60 4.11
CA VAL A 73 6.65 -2.84 5.56
C VAL A 73 7.32 -4.19 5.83
N ALA A 74 6.96 -5.25 5.12
CA ALA A 74 7.55 -6.57 5.28
C ALA A 74 9.05 -6.58 4.94
N VAL A 75 9.46 -5.89 3.88
CA VAL A 75 10.88 -5.73 3.52
C VAL A 75 11.63 -4.97 4.62
N CYS A 76 11.06 -3.87 5.12
CA CYS A 76 11.64 -3.12 6.24
C CYS A 76 11.74 -3.97 7.53
N MET A 77 10.70 -4.74 7.86
CA MET A 77 10.68 -5.64 9.03
C MET A 77 11.65 -6.82 8.91
N GLY A 78 11.79 -7.41 7.72
CA GLY A 78 12.79 -8.45 7.46
C GLY A 78 14.22 -7.97 7.69
N ASP A 79 14.52 -6.71 7.37
CA ASP A 79 15.83 -6.11 7.65
C ASP A 79 16.08 -5.96 9.17
N TYR A 80 15.05 -5.66 9.98
CA TYR A 80 15.19 -5.59 11.46
C TYR A 80 15.45 -6.98 12.10
N ASP A 81 14.80 -8.02 11.59
CA ASP A 81 14.93 -9.39 12.13
C ASP A 81 16.31 -10.01 11.81
N LEU A 82 16.82 -9.76 10.60
CA LEU A 82 18.18 -10.15 10.20
C LEU A 82 19.25 -9.41 11.00
N GLN A 83 19.05 -8.13 11.32
CA GLN A 83 19.98 -7.38 12.18
C GLN A 83 19.97 -7.91 13.62
N THR A 84 18.81 -8.29 14.15
CA THR A 84 18.66 -8.92 15.47
C THR A 84 19.34 -10.29 15.54
N SER A 85 19.21 -11.12 14.50
CA SER A 85 19.84 -12.45 14.44
C SER A 85 21.36 -12.41 14.20
N SER A 86 21.86 -11.34 13.58
CA SER A 86 23.30 -11.16 13.31
C SER A 86 24.09 -10.65 14.52
N GLU A 87 23.42 -10.26 15.61
CA GLU A 87 24.05 -9.88 16.88
C GLU A 87 23.90 -11.05 17.88
N PRO A 88 24.90 -11.93 18.06
CA PRO A 88 24.74 -13.09 18.94
C PRO A 88 24.68 -12.72 20.43
N ASN A 89 24.88 -11.45 20.81
CA ASN A 89 24.88 -10.99 22.20
C ASN A 89 24.64 -9.46 22.27
N SER A 90 23.38 -9.02 22.17
CA SER A 90 23.03 -7.65 22.57
C SER A 90 22.66 -7.60 24.06
N PRO A 91 23.33 -6.79 24.90
CA PRO A 91 23.06 -6.69 26.33
C PRO A 91 21.66 -6.11 26.67
N GLN A 92 20.93 -5.56 25.69
CA GLN A 92 19.67 -4.86 25.91
C GLN A 92 18.49 -5.78 26.28
N VAL A 93 18.44 -7.01 25.74
CA VAL A 93 17.36 -7.96 26.09
C VAL A 93 17.56 -8.53 27.50
N LYS A 94 18.83 -8.68 27.94
CA LYS A 94 19.18 -9.22 29.27
C LYS A 94 18.97 -8.20 30.40
N HIS A 95 19.07 -6.90 30.12
CA HIS A 95 18.81 -5.85 31.11
C HIS A 95 17.31 -5.77 31.45
N ARG A 96 16.45 -5.90 30.43
CA ARG A 96 14.99 -5.81 30.62
C ARG A 96 14.45 -6.97 31.47
N SER A 97 14.89 -8.20 31.22
CA SER A 97 14.42 -9.38 31.96
C SER A 97 14.88 -9.43 33.42
N LYS A 98 16.09 -8.92 33.73
CA LYS A 98 16.55 -8.80 35.13
C LYS A 98 15.70 -7.83 35.95
N HIS A 99 15.18 -6.78 35.32
CA HIS A 99 14.36 -5.80 36.03
C HIS A 99 12.98 -6.36 36.38
N TYR A 100 12.38 -7.17 35.49
CA TYR A 100 11.10 -7.85 35.78
C TYR A 100 11.24 -8.91 36.86
N LEU A 101 12.27 -9.76 36.81
CA LEU A 101 12.47 -10.82 37.81
C LEU A 101 12.71 -10.27 39.23
N LYS A 102 13.27 -9.06 39.36
CA LYS A 102 13.53 -8.43 40.67
C LYS A 102 12.25 -7.87 41.32
N THR A 103 11.17 -7.71 40.57
CA THR A 103 9.91 -7.11 41.05
C THR A 103 8.85 -8.15 41.41
N GLU A 104 9.08 -9.43 41.10
CA GLU A 104 8.12 -10.52 41.41
C GLU A 104 8.51 -11.33 42.66
N VAL A 105 9.54 -10.90 43.40
CA VAL A 105 9.96 -11.49 44.68
C VAL A 105 9.95 -10.45 45.79
N LEU A 106 8.77 -9.96 46.14
CA LEU A 106 8.49 -9.32 47.44
C LEU A 106 7.05 -9.56 47.86
#